data_AF-A0A1T4XHZ8-F1
#
_entry.id   AF-A0A1T4XHZ8-F1
#
_cell.length_a   1.000
_cell.length_b   1.000
_cell.length_c   1.000
_cell.angle_alpha   90.00
_cell.angle_beta   90.00
_cell.angle_gamma   90.00
#
_symmetry.space_group_name_H-M   'P 1'
#
loop_
_entity.id
_entity.type
_entity.pdbx_description
1 polymer ?
#
loop_
_entity_poly.entity_id
_entity_poly.type
_entity_poly.pdbx_seq_one_letter_code
_entity_poly.pdbx_strand_id
1 'polypeptide(L)'
;MIAKGYQFEIITDIGSGINYNKNGLNKLIDIIVNGEVEKIVILYKDRLVRFGFELIENICNKYGTTIERIDNTEKQKNRNLLKI
;
A
#
# COMPACT_ATOMS: atom_id res chain seq x y z
N MET A 1 -7.48 -15.95 3.31
CA MET A 1 -6.64 -16.69 4.29
C MET A 1 -6.86 -16.09 5.68
N ILE A 2 -6.56 -16.82 6.76
CA ILE A 2 -6.69 -16.29 8.14
C ILE A 2 -5.30 -16.27 8.80
N ALA A 3 -4.88 -15.12 9.32
CA ALA A 3 -3.63 -14.97 10.07
C ALA A 3 -3.84 -13.97 11.21
N LYS A 4 -3.33 -14.31 12.41
CA LYS A 4 -3.52 -13.51 13.64
C LYS A 4 -4.98 -13.13 13.93
N GLY A 5 -5.94 -13.97 13.54
CA GLY A 5 -7.38 -13.71 13.73
C GLY A 5 -8.02 -12.81 12.67
N TYR A 6 -7.26 -12.32 11.68
CA TYR A 6 -7.79 -11.52 10.58
C TYR A 6 -7.97 -12.36 9.32
N GLN A 7 -9.10 -12.16 8.64
CA GLN A 7 -9.27 -12.63 7.27
C GLN A 7 -8.58 -11.63 6.34
N PHE A 8 -7.68 -12.12 5.50
CA PHE A 8 -6.94 -11.30 4.54
C PHE A 8 -7.03 -11.86 3.13
N GLU A 9 -7.03 -10.94 2.18
CA GLU A 9 -6.81 -11.16 0.76
C GLU A 9 -5.43 -10.62 0.38
N ILE A 10 -4.67 -11.39 -0.43
CA ILE A 10 -3.40 -10.92 -0.97
C ILE A 10 -3.64 -10.39 -2.37
N ILE A 11 -3.28 -9.13 -2.59
CA ILE A 11 -3.26 -8.50 -3.91
C ILE A 11 -1.80 -8.42 -4.38
N THR A 12 -1.53 -8.97 -5.56
CA THR A 12 -0.21 -8.92 -6.19
C THR A 12 -0.30 -8.29 -7.57
N ASP A 13 0.68 -7.46 -7.91
CA ASP A 13 0.80 -6.84 -9.22
C ASP A 13 2.22 -6.98 -9.78
N ILE A 14 2.31 -7.11 -11.10
CA ILE A 14 3.58 -7.07 -11.84
C ILE A 14 3.63 -5.76 -12.62
N GLY A 15 4.71 -5.00 -12.45
CA GLY A 15 4.91 -3.73 -13.14
C GLY A 15 5.63 -2.70 -12.28
N SER A 16 5.85 -1.52 -12.85
CA SER A 16 6.54 -0.44 -12.13
C SER A 16 5.62 0.20 -11.07
N GLY A 17 6.24 0.73 -10.01
CA GLY A 17 5.54 1.51 -8.98
C GLY A 17 4.96 2.84 -9.46
N ILE A 18 5.22 3.24 -10.72
CA ILE A 18 4.68 4.46 -11.34
C ILE A 18 3.51 4.17 -12.30
N ASN A 19 3.19 2.89 -12.56
CA ASN A 19 2.00 2.53 -13.31
C ASN A 19 0.79 2.55 -12.36
N TYR A 20 -0.13 3.48 -12.57
CA TYR A 20 -1.36 3.61 -11.78
C TYR A 20 -2.54 2.79 -12.34
N ASN A 21 -2.40 2.21 -13.54
CA ASN A 21 -3.44 1.39 -14.18
C ASN A 21 -3.20 -0.11 -13.96
N LYS A 22 -2.56 -0.49 -12.84
CA LYS A 22 -2.34 -1.90 -12.52
C LYS A 22 -3.63 -2.50 -11.97
N ASN A 23 -3.91 -3.75 -12.35
CA ASN A 23 -5.15 -4.42 -11.96
C ASN A 23 -5.29 -4.55 -10.44
N GLY A 24 -4.22 -4.88 -9.72
CA GLY A 24 -4.24 -4.97 -8.26
C GLY A 24 -4.40 -3.61 -7.58
N LEU A 25 -3.76 -2.56 -8.08
CA LEU A 25 -3.96 -1.20 -7.56
C LEU A 25 -5.40 -0.71 -7.77
N ASN A 26 -5.96 -0.92 -8.97
CA ASN A 26 -7.35 -0.54 -9.25
C ASN A 26 -8.32 -1.33 -8.36
N LYS A 27 -8.13 -2.64 -8.26
CA LYS A 27 -8.91 -3.49 -7.35
C LYS A 27 -8.82 -3.01 -5.90
N LEU A 28 -7.61 -2.64 -5.44
CA LEU A 28 -7.40 -2.11 -4.09
C LEU A 28 -8.19 -0.81 -3.88
N ILE A 29 -8.19 0.09 -4.87
CA ILE A 29 -8.96 1.34 -4.79
C ILE A 29 -10.46 1.04 -4.73
N ASP A 30 -10.96 0.11 -5.55
CA ASP A 30 -12.38 -0.26 -5.58
C ASP A 30 -12.85 -0.79 -4.22
N ILE A 31 -12.10 -1.72 -3.60
CA ILE A 31 -12.48 -2.27 -2.28
C ILE A 31 -12.40 -1.21 -1.16
N ILE A 32 -11.49 -0.23 -1.24
CA ILE A 32 -11.42 0.89 -0.30
C ILE A 32 -12.68 1.76 -0.44
N VAL A 33 -13.01 2.17 -1.67
CA VAL A 33 -14.13 3.08 -1.94
C VAL A 33 -15.47 2.44 -1.59
N ASN A 34 -15.58 1.11 -1.74
CA ASN A 34 -16.77 0.36 -1.33
C ASN A 34 -16.87 0.12 0.18
N GLY A 35 -15.85 0.48 0.97
CA GLY A 35 -15.83 0.23 2.41
C GLY A 35 -15.68 -1.25 2.78
N GLU A 36 -15.15 -2.06 1.87
CA GLU A 36 -14.99 -3.52 2.04
C GLU A 36 -13.69 -3.89 2.78
N VAL A 37 -12.84 -2.90 3.07
CA VAL A 37 -11.56 -3.10 3.74
C VAL A 37 -11.33 -2.10 4.88
N GLU A 38 -11.07 -2.65 6.07
CA GLU A 38 -10.74 -1.87 7.28
C GLU A 38 -9.24 -1.51 7.33
N LYS A 39 -8.38 -2.42 6.84
CA LYS A 39 -6.94 -2.29 6.98
C LYS A 39 -6.18 -2.83 5.77
N ILE A 40 -5.20 -2.06 5.32
CA ILE A 40 -4.22 -2.45 4.30
C ILE A 40 -2.88 -2.64 4.99
N VAL A 41 -2.21 -3.74 4.67
CA VAL A 41 -0.91 -4.06 5.22
C VAL A 41 0.13 -4.04 4.09
N ILE A 42 1.15 -3.21 4.24
CA ILE A 42 2.26 -3.10 3.27
C ILE A 42 3.60 -3.29 3.96
N LEU A 43 4.59 -3.80 3.23
CA LEU A 43 5.97 -3.86 3.73
C LEU A 43 6.63 -2.47 3.66
N TYR A 44 6.55 -1.81 2.48
CA TYR A 44 7.17 -0.51 2.21
C TYR A 44 6.25 0.34 1.32
N LYS A 45 6.33 1.67 1.39
CA LYS A 45 5.53 2.59 0.56
C LYS A 45 5.68 2.30 -0.94
N ASP A 46 6.92 2.11 -1.39
CA ASP A 46 7.26 1.86 -2.80
C ASP A 46 6.70 0.55 -3.36
N ARG A 47 6.25 -0.38 -2.49
CA ARG A 47 5.55 -1.60 -2.93
C ARG A 47 4.13 -1.31 -3.43
N LEU A 48 3.53 -0.21 -2.98
CA LEU A 48 2.21 0.20 -3.38
C LEU A 48 2.30 1.14 -4.60
N VAL A 49 2.94 2.29 -4.42
CA VAL A 49 3.19 3.30 -5.44
C VAL A 49 4.51 4.00 -5.15
N ARG A 50 5.27 4.38 -6.20
CA ARG A 50 6.57 5.06 -6.06
C ARG A 50 6.41 6.55 -5.76
N PHE A 51 5.32 7.16 -6.24
CA PHE A 51 4.97 8.55 -5.98
C PHE A 51 3.48 8.65 -5.67
N GLY A 52 3.06 9.74 -5.01
CA GLY A 52 1.66 9.95 -4.68
C GLY A 52 1.12 9.00 -3.61
N PHE A 53 1.97 8.49 -2.72
CA PHE A 53 1.54 7.61 -1.63
C PHE A 53 0.57 8.35 -0.69
N GLU A 54 0.82 9.64 -0.47
CA GLU A 54 -0.03 10.54 0.35
C GLU A 54 -1.44 10.66 -0.23
N LEU A 55 -1.61 10.54 -1.55
CA LEU A 55 -2.92 10.53 -2.19
C LEU A 55 -3.68 9.25 -1.81
N ILE A 56 -3.00 8.10 -1.81
CA ILE A 56 -3.60 6.83 -1.41
C ILE A 56 -3.95 6.84 0.08
N GLU A 57 -3.07 7.37 0.94
CA GLU A 57 -3.38 7.58 2.37
C GLU A 57 -4.64 8.45 2.56
N ASN A 58 -4.75 9.55 1.80
CA ASN A 58 -5.91 10.43 1.89
C ASN A 58 -7.21 9.72 1.46
N ILE A 59 -7.18 8.90 0.40
CA ILE A 59 -8.32 8.08 0.00
C ILE A 59 -8.68 7.11 1.13
N CYS A 60 -7.70 6.37 1.67
CA CYS A 60 -7.94 5.42 2.77
C CYS A 60 -8.61 6.11 3.97
N ASN A 61 -8.09 7.28 4.39
CA ASN A 61 -8.65 8.05 5.51
C ASN A 61 -10.10 8.48 5.27
N LYS A 62 -10.47 8.85 4.04
CA LYS A 62 -11.84 9.26 3.70
C LYS A 62 -12.84 8.11 3.79
N TYR A 63 -12.39 6.88 3.51
CA TYR A 63 -13.22 5.69 3.52
C TYR A 63 -13.03 4.82 4.78
N GLY A 64 -12.35 5.34 5.81
CA GLY A 64 -12.18 4.65 7.09
C GLY A 64 -11.19 3.47 7.05
N THR A 65 -10.37 3.38 6.01
CA THR A 65 -9.33 2.35 5.88
C THR A 65 -8.02 2.83 6.49
N THR A 66 -7.37 1.96 7.27
CA THR A 66 -6.05 2.23 7.87
C THR A 66 -4.93 1.55 7.07
N ILE A 67 -3.76 2.18 6.97
CA ILE A 67 -2.57 1.56 6.37
C ILE A 67 -1.56 1.22 7.47
N GLU A 68 -1.28 -0.07 7.64
CA GLU A 68 -0.26 -0.58 8.55
C GLU A 68 1.00 -0.98 7.78
N ARG A 69 2.17 -0.52 8.25
CA ARG A 69 3.47 -0.86 7.66
C ARG A 69 4.16 -1.91 8.53
N ILE A 70 4.41 -3.09 7.95
CA ILE A 70 5.23 -4.12 8.59
C ILE A 70 6.67 -3.91 8.11
N ASP A 71 7.33 -2.93 8.72
CA ASP A 71 8.73 -2.65 8.42
C ASP A 71 9.61 -3.66 9.18
N ASN A 72 10.17 -4.64 8.47
CA ASN A 72 11.17 -5.57 9.01
C ASN A 72 12.61 -5.10 8.77
N THR A 73 12.81 -3.92 8.18
CA THR A 73 14.15 -3.33 8.08
C THR A 73 14.41 -2.45 9.28
N GLU A 74 15.25 -2.95 10.21
CA GLU A 74 16.03 -2.08 11.07
C GLU A 74 16.64 -0.97 10.22
N LYS A 75 16.23 0.28 10.49
CA LYS A 75 16.85 1.55 10.08
C LYS A 75 18.05 1.40 9.12
N GLN A 76 17.83 1.17 7.83
CA GLN A 76 18.83 1.57 6.83
C GLN A 76 18.69 3.07 6.57
N LYS A 77 19.07 3.85 7.59
CA LYS A 77 19.64 5.18 7.40
C LYS A 77 20.88 4.96 6.53
N ASN A 78 20.77 5.29 5.24
CA ASN A 78 21.83 5.41 4.21
C ASN A 78 21.45 4.66 2.93
N ARG A 79 20.73 5.34 2.04
CA ARG A 79 20.85 5.05 0.61
C ARG A 79 20.89 6.37 -0.16
N ASN A 80 22.11 6.88 -0.30
CA ASN A 80 22.62 7.85 -1.26
C ASN A 80 21.59 8.82 -1.86
N LEU A 81 21.43 9.97 -1.19
CA LEU A 81 20.89 11.18 -1.80
C LEU A 81 21.96 11.75 -2.75
N LEU A 82 21.89 11.43 -4.04
CA LEU A 82 22.48 12.32 -5.04
C LEU A 82 21.51 13.48 -5.24
N LYS A 83 21.85 14.64 -4.68
CA LYS A 83 21.28 15.92 -5.11
C LYS A 83 21.86 16.22 -6.50
N ILE A 84 20.99 16.35 -7.48
CA ILE A 84 21.22 17.16 -8.68
C ILE A 84 20.17 18.27 -8.62
#